data_AF-A0A924YRY2-F1
#
_entry.id   AF-A0A924YRY2-F1
#
_cell.length_a   1.000
_cell.length_b   1.000
_cell.length_c   1.000
_cell.angle_alpha   90.00
_cell.angle_beta   90.00
_cell.angle_gamma   90.00
#
_symmetry.space_group_name_H-M   'P 1'
#
loop_
_entity.id
_entity.type
_entity.pdbx_description
1 polymer ?
#
loop_
_entity_poly.entity_id
_entity_poly.type
_entity_poly.pdbx_seq_one_letter_code
_entity_poly.pdbx_strand_id
1 'polypeptide(L)' 'MVSRVVRAARGTELTARSWQTEAPLRMLMNNLDPENAERPEDLVVYGGTGKA' A
#
# COMPACT_ATOMS: atom_id res chain seq x y z
N MET A 1 6.51 -18.13 -7.02
CA MET A 1 6.69 -16.70 -7.39
C MET A 1 7.02 -15.94 -6.12
N VAL A 2 8.01 -15.06 -6.14
CA VAL A 2 8.29 -14.19 -4.98
C VAL A 2 7.20 -13.12 -4.92
N SER A 3 6.50 -13.01 -3.78
CA SER A 3 5.50 -11.96 -3.57
C SER A 3 6.19 -10.59 -3.58
N ARG A 4 5.61 -9.63 -4.30
CA ARG A 4 6.13 -8.25 -4.34
C ARG A 4 5.82 -7.57 -3.01
N VAL A 5 6.86 -7.12 -2.32
CA VAL A 5 6.69 -6.26 -1.13
C VAL A 5 6.22 -4.87 -1.59
N VAL A 6 5.07 -4.44 -1.09
CA VAL A 6 4.49 -3.11 -1.36
C VAL A 6 4.80 -2.19 -0.19
N ARG A 7 5.24 -0.96 -0.45
CA ARG A 7 5.42 0.10 0.56
C ARG A 7 5.09 1.46 -0.04
N ALA A 8 4.47 2.33 0.74
CA ALA A 8 4.17 3.69 0.28
C ALA A 8 5.45 4.51 0.06
N ALA A 9 5.50 5.27 -1.04
CA ALA A 9 6.56 6.25 -1.28
C ALA A 9 6.60 7.29 -0.15
N ARG A 10 7.79 7.75 0.21
CA ARG A 10 8.05 8.71 1.29
C ARG A 10 8.67 10.00 0.73
N GLY A 11 8.66 11.08 1.51
CA GLY A 11 9.18 12.39 1.07
C GLY A 11 8.23 13.13 0.14
N THR A 12 8.71 14.18 -0.50
CA THR A 12 7.91 15.14 -1.29
C THR A 12 7.93 14.89 -2.79
N GLU A 13 8.72 13.91 -3.27
CA GLU A 13 8.76 13.52 -4.68
C GLU A 13 7.48 12.75 -5.06
N LEU A 14 6.89 13.06 -6.22
CA LEU A 14 5.63 12.47 -6.69
C LEU A 14 5.89 11.31 -7.65
N THR A 15 5.15 10.21 -7.47
CA THR A 15 5.05 9.13 -8.48
C THR A 15 3.91 9.43 -9.47
N ALA A 16 2.79 9.97 -8.97
CA ALA A 16 1.64 10.40 -9.74
C ALA A 16 1.79 11.87 -10.20
N ARG A 17 0.84 12.36 -11.00
CA ARG A 17 0.92 13.71 -11.59
C ARG A 17 0.54 14.84 -10.65
N SER A 18 -0.10 14.55 -9.51
CA SER A 18 -0.51 15.55 -8.54
C SER A 18 -0.72 14.93 -7.17
N TRP A 19 -0.67 15.75 -6.10
CA TRP A 19 -0.94 15.28 -4.74
C TRP A 19 -2.33 14.65 -4.57
N GLN A 20 -3.34 15.14 -5.29
CA GLN A 20 -4.69 14.57 -5.25
C GLN A 20 -4.73 13.13 -5.74
N THR A 21 -3.79 12.72 -6.60
CA THR A 21 -3.67 11.35 -7.11
C THR A 21 -2.58 10.54 -6.39
N GLU A 22 -1.54 11.20 -5.89
CA GLU A 22 -0.48 10.59 -5.10
C GLU A 22 -0.97 10.15 -3.71
N ALA A 23 -1.77 10.99 -3.03
CA ALA A 23 -2.26 10.69 -1.69
C ALA A 23 -3.03 9.35 -1.61
N PRO A 24 -4.07 9.10 -2.44
CA PRO A 24 -4.75 7.81 -2.42
C PRO A 24 -3.84 6.65 -2.85
N LEU A 25 -2.90 6.86 -3.77
CA LEU A 25 -1.90 5.85 -4.15
C LEU A 25 -1.05 5.44 -2.94
N ARG A 26 -0.53 6.41 -2.18
CA ARG A 26 0.27 6.14 -0.98
C ARG A 26 -0.56 5.47 0.11
N MET A 27 -1.80 5.87 0.30
CA MET A 27 -2.70 5.22 1.27
C MET A 27 -3.00 3.77 0.89
N LEU A 28 -3.27 3.50 -0.39
CA LEU A 28 -3.43 2.14 -0.90
C LEU A 28 -2.18 1.29 -0.66
N MET A 29 -1.00 1.82 -0.99
CA MET A 29 0.26 1.10 -0.75
C MET A 29 0.56 0.92 0.74
N ASN A 30 0.18 1.88 1.58
CA ASN A 30 0.34 1.78 3.03
C ASN A 30 -0.56 0.70 3.64
N ASN A 31 -1.78 0.52 3.10
CA ASN A 31 -2.65 -0.59 3.50
C ASN A 31 -2.01 -1.96 3.25
N LEU A 32 -1.08 -2.06 2.29
CA LEU A 32 -0.41 -3.32 1.92
C LEU A 32 1.07 -3.37 2.37
N ASP A 33 1.51 -2.43 3.20
CA ASP A 33 2.85 -2.46 3.79
C ASP A 33 2.95 -3.63 4.78
N PRO A 34 4.00 -4.48 4.75
CA PRO A 34 4.16 -5.58 5.71
C PRO A 34 4.20 -5.15 7.18
N GLU A 35 4.50 -3.88 7.46
CA GLU A 35 4.43 -3.34 8.83
C GLU A 35 2.99 -2.99 9.27
N ASN A 36 2.03 -2.96 8.33
CA ASN A 36 0.66 -2.54 8.57
C ASN A 36 -0.39 -3.63 8.25
N ALA A 37 -0.19 -4.44 7.21
CA ALA A 37 -1.12 -5.47 6.76
C ALA A 37 -0.91 -6.82 7.46
N GLU A 38 -2.00 -7.52 7.80
CA GLU A 38 -1.96 -8.88 8.37
C GLU A 38 -1.41 -9.93 7.39
N ARG A 39 -1.84 -9.90 6.10
CA ARG A 39 -1.34 -10.80 5.03
C ARG A 39 -1.28 -10.06 3.68
N PRO A 40 -0.26 -9.21 3.46
CA PRO A 40 -0.18 -8.35 2.26
C PRO A 40 -0.08 -9.13 0.94
N GLU A 41 0.49 -10.34 0.95
CA GLU A 41 0.58 -11.23 -0.22
C GLU A 41 -0.79 -11.71 -0.74
N ASP A 42 -1.79 -11.76 0.15
CA ASP A 42 -3.18 -12.08 -0.18
C ASP A 42 -4.04 -10.82 -0.37
N LEU A 43 -3.42 -9.64 -0.29
CA LEU A 43 -4.02 -8.31 -0.24
C LEU A 43 -4.88 -8.06 1.02
N VAL A 44 -4.74 -8.87 2.07
CA VAL A 44 -5.52 -8.75 3.31
C VAL A 44 -4.84 -7.74 4.25
N VAL A 45 -5.58 -6.69 4.61
CA VAL A 45 -5.15 -5.65 5.53
C VAL A 45 -5.44 -6.08 6.97
N TYR A 46 -6.71 -6.36 7.29
CA TYR A 46 -7.13 -6.82 8.61
C TYR A 46 -8.49 -7.53 8.57
N GLY A 47 -8.88 -8.12 9.71
CA GLY A 47 -10.20 -8.72 9.88
C GLY A 47 -10.34 -10.04 9.12
N GLY A 48 -9.23 -10.77 8.94
CA GLY A 48 -9.16 -12.08 8.31
C GLY A 48 -9.29 -12.08 6.79
N THR A 49 -10.25 -11.32 6.24
CA THR A 49 -10.54 -11.23 4.80
C THR A 49 -10.72 -9.81 4.26
N GLY A 50 -10.61 -8.78 5.09
CA GLY A 50 -10.68 -7.38 4.65
C GLY A 50 -9.49 -7.04 3.75
N LYS A 51 -9.75 -6.67 2.49
CA LYS A 51 -8.73 -6.38 1.48
C LYS A 51 -8.68 -4.90 1.09
N ALA A 52 -7.53 -4.47 0.60
CA ALA A 52 -7.32 -3.16 0.00
C ALA A 52 -7.77 -3.11 -1.46
#